data_AF-A0A536KDJ2-F1
#
_entry.id   AF-A0A536KDJ2-F1
#
_cell.length_a   1.000
_cell.length_b   1.000
_cell.length_c   1.000
_cell.angle_alpha   90.00
_cell.angle_beta   90.00
_cell.angle_gamma   90.00
#
_symmetry.space_group_name_H-M   'P 1'
#
loop_
_entity.id
_entity.type
_entity.pdbx_description
1 polymer ?
#
loop_
_entity_poly.entity_id
_entity_poly.type
_entity_poly.pdbx_seq_one_letter_code
_entity_poly.pdbx_strand_id
1 'polypeptide(L)'
;MSDDSERAAEIIRRAADPDRRLPGEDPERSDAEDARHWVHVYDELLHFKHEAIDLAEQNARELPEPAGVEIGMDVEVMRIQAERLHKRAQYWRSRVEGGS
;
A
#
# COMPACT_ATOMS: atom_id res chain seq x y z
N MET A 1 27.30 -2.46 -7.84
CA MET A 1 25.91 -2.08 -8.16
C MET A 1 25.93 -0.64 -8.64
N SER A 2 25.11 -0.29 -9.64
CA SER A 2 24.96 1.12 -10.06
C SER A 2 24.20 1.91 -8.99
N ASP A 3 24.46 3.21 -8.88
CA ASP A 3 23.72 4.15 -8.00
C ASP A 3 22.19 4.03 -8.21
N ASP A 4 21.76 3.85 -9.47
CA ASP A 4 20.35 3.65 -9.81
C ASP A 4 19.74 2.37 -9.22
N SER A 5 20.52 1.28 -9.17
CA SER A 5 20.06 0.00 -8.62
C SER A 5 19.92 0.06 -7.11
N GLU A 6 20.83 0.77 -6.44
CA GLU A 6 20.76 0.99 -5.00
C GLU A 6 19.56 1.89 -4.64
N ARG A 7 19.33 2.95 -5.44
CA ARG A 7 18.17 3.83 -5.31
C ARG A 7 16.84 3.07 -5.51
N ALA A 8 16.74 2.23 -6.53
CA ALA A 8 15.55 1.41 -6.78
C ALA A 8 15.28 0.45 -5.61
N ALA A 9 16.32 -0.24 -5.12
CA ALA A 9 16.20 -1.13 -3.98
C ALA A 9 15.73 -0.41 -2.72
N GLU A 10 16.20 0.81 -2.47
CA GLU A 10 15.74 1.62 -1.34
C GLU A 10 14.27 2.03 -1.45
N ILE A 11 13.82 2.40 -2.65
CA ILE A 11 12.40 2.73 -2.90
C ILE A 11 11.53 1.50 -2.63
N ILE A 12 11.92 0.33 -3.14
CA ILE A 12 11.16 -0.92 -2.93
C ILE A 12 11.13 -1.28 -1.44
N ARG A 13 12.26 -1.21 -0.73
CA ARG A 13 12.32 -1.47 0.71
C ARG A 13 11.38 -0.55 1.48
N ARG A 14 11.43 0.77 1.23
CA ARG A 14 10.51 1.73 1.87
C ARG A 14 9.05 1.51 1.49
N ALA A 15 8.79 1.09 0.26
CA ALA A 15 7.43 0.80 -0.18
C ALA A 15 6.88 -0.47 0.50
N ALA A 16 7.73 -1.46 0.79
CA ALA A 16 7.34 -2.71 1.44
C ALA A 16 7.42 -2.68 2.97
N ASP A 17 8.05 -1.66 3.56
CA ASP A 17 8.26 -1.53 5.01
C ASP A 17 6.92 -1.61 5.79
N PRO A 18 6.69 -2.64 6.62
CA PRO A 18 5.43 -2.84 7.35
C PRO A 18 5.13 -1.74 8.37
N ASP A 19 6.16 -1.05 8.87
CA ASP A 19 6.04 -0.02 9.89
C ASP A 19 5.92 1.38 9.30
N ARG A 20 6.01 1.50 7.97
CA ARG A 20 5.94 2.78 7.29
C ARG A 20 4.56 3.42 7.44
N ARG A 21 4.61 4.63 7.99
CA ARG A 21 3.48 5.52 8.21
C ARG A 21 3.22 6.44 7.02
N LEU A 22 1.98 6.91 6.91
CA LEU A 22 1.67 8.01 6.00
C LEU A 22 2.21 9.34 6.56
N PRO A 23 2.55 10.31 5.70
CA PRO A 23 2.96 11.63 6.16
C PRO A 23 1.90 12.26 7.06
N GLY A 24 2.30 12.75 8.24
CA GLY A 24 1.41 13.38 9.21
C GLY A 24 0.73 12.40 10.18
N GLU A 25 0.90 11.09 10.00
CA GLU A 25 0.34 10.08 10.89
C GLU A 25 1.10 10.03 12.23
N ASP A 26 0.42 10.36 13.32
CA ASP A 26 0.94 10.27 14.69
C ASP A 26 0.06 9.36 15.57
N PRO A 27 0.44 8.08 15.76
CA PRO A 27 -0.31 7.12 16.56
C PRO A 27 -0.24 7.33 18.08
N GLU A 28 0.68 8.18 18.54
CA GLU A 28 0.89 8.43 19.98
C GLU A 28 0.03 9.58 20.49
N ARG A 29 -0.46 10.44 19.59
CA ARG A 29 -1.25 11.64 19.91
C ARG A 29 -2.66 11.66 19.33
N SER A 30 -3.09 10.54 18.77
CA SER A 30 -4.37 10.42 18.08
C SER A 30 -5.53 10.15 19.03
N ASP A 31 -6.58 10.95 18.92
CA ASP A 31 -7.88 10.69 19.55
C ASP A 31 -8.80 9.82 18.67
N ALA A 32 -10.06 9.66 19.08
CA ALA A 32 -11.02 8.86 18.34
C ALA A 32 -11.41 9.48 16.97
N GLU A 33 -11.34 10.80 16.83
CA GLU A 33 -11.58 11.48 15.57
C GLU A 33 -10.40 11.28 14.61
N ASP A 34 -9.17 11.42 15.10
CA ASP A 34 -7.96 11.13 14.33
C ASP A 34 -7.92 9.67 13.87
N ALA A 35 -8.31 8.73 14.74
CA ALA A 35 -8.37 7.32 14.38
C ALA A 35 -9.37 7.07 13.24
N ARG A 36 -10.57 7.68 13.30
CA ARG A 36 -11.57 7.59 12.22
C ARG A 36 -11.07 8.24 10.93
N HIS A 37 -10.37 9.38 11.02
CA HIS A 37 -9.76 10.03 9.87
C HIS A 37 -8.77 9.09 9.16
N TRP A 38 -7.85 8.47 9.92
CA TRP A 38 -6.88 7.56 9.32
C TRP A 38 -7.51 6.29 8.76
N VAL A 39 -8.54 5.72 9.41
CA VAL A 39 -9.32 4.63 8.79
C VAL A 39 -9.83 5.03 7.42
N HIS A 40 -10.46 6.21 7.31
CA HIS A 40 -10.97 6.70 6.03
C HIS A 40 -9.85 6.89 5.00
N VAL A 41 -8.74 7.52 5.37
CA VAL A 41 -7.58 7.71 4.46
C VAL A 41 -7.02 6.37 3.96
N TYR A 42 -6.84 5.39 4.84
CA TYR A 42 -6.36 4.07 4.43
C TYR A 42 -7.37 3.32 3.55
N ASP A 43 -8.67 3.49 3.79
CA ASP A 43 -9.71 2.85 2.98
C ASP A 43 -9.75 3.42 1.55
N GLU A 44 -9.65 4.75 1.40
CA GLU A 44 -9.54 5.39 0.08
C GLU A 44 -8.28 4.93 -0.67
N LEU A 45 -7.14 4.84 0.03
CA LEU A 45 -5.89 4.36 -0.57
C LEU A 45 -5.97 2.89 -0.98
N LEU A 46 -6.58 2.04 -0.16
CA LEU A 46 -6.77 0.62 -0.48
C LEU A 46 -7.72 0.44 -1.66
N HIS A 47 -8.79 1.24 -1.73
CA HIS A 47 -9.71 1.22 -2.85
C HIS A 47 -9.00 1.53 -4.16
N PHE A 48 -8.29 2.67 -4.21
CA PHE A 48 -7.46 3.03 -5.37
C PHE A 48 -6.45 1.93 -5.72
N LYS A 49 -5.81 1.32 -4.71
CA LYS A 49 -4.79 0.28 -4.90
C LYS A 49 -5.38 -0.95 -5.56
N HIS A 50 -6.54 -1.41 -5.11
CA HIS A 50 -7.21 -2.57 -5.67
C HIS A 50 -7.68 -2.31 -7.10
N GLU A 51 -8.26 -1.14 -7.39
CA GLU A 51 -8.64 -0.78 -8.77
C GLU A 51 -7.43 -0.78 -9.72
N ALA A 52 -6.28 -0.24 -9.27
CA ALA A 52 -5.05 -0.24 -10.06
C ALA A 52 -4.51 -1.67 -10.31
N ILE A 53 -4.57 -2.54 -9.29
CA ILE A 53 -4.18 -3.95 -9.42
C ILE A 53 -5.10 -4.66 -10.42
N ASP A 54 -6.42 -4.51 -10.26
CA ASP A 54 -7.41 -5.16 -11.13
C ASP A 54 -7.24 -4.75 -12.60
N LEU A 55 -7.01 -3.46 -12.85
CA LEU A 55 -6.74 -2.94 -14.19
C LEU A 55 -5.43 -3.48 -14.76
N ALA A 56 -4.37 -3.51 -13.97
CA ALA A 56 -3.07 -4.03 -14.40
C ALA A 56 -3.15 -5.53 -14.74
N GLU A 57 -3.85 -6.32 -13.93
CA GLU A 57 -4.08 -7.75 -14.18
C GLU A 57 -4.94 -8.02 -15.41
N GLN A 58 -5.93 -7.16 -15.69
CA GLN A 58 -6.70 -7.22 -16.93
C GLN A 58 -5.80 -6.96 -18.14
N ASN A 59 -5.04 -5.86 -18.12
CA ASN A 59 -4.14 -5.50 -19.21
C ASN A 59 -3.05 -6.56 -19.43
N ALA A 60 -2.48 -7.14 -18.35
CA ALA A 60 -1.45 -8.16 -18.44
C ALA A 60 -1.93 -9.40 -19.22
N ARG A 61 -3.21 -9.77 -19.09
CA ARG A 61 -3.81 -10.91 -19.81
C ARG A 61 -4.07 -10.64 -21.29
N GLU A 62 -4.23 -9.38 -21.67
CA GLU A 62 -4.46 -8.98 -23.06
C GLU A 62 -3.17 -8.73 -23.84
N LEU A 63 -2.07 -8.45 -23.13
CA LEU A 63 -0.77 -8.23 -23.71
C LEU A 63 -0.10 -9.55 -24.16
N PRO A 64 0.67 -9.52 -25.26
CA PRO A 64 1.49 -10.66 -25.63
C PRO A 64 2.64 -10.87 -24.63
N GLU A 65 3.08 -12.12 -24.49
CA GLU A 65 4.36 -12.41 -23.84
C GLU A 65 5.52 -11.79 -24.64
N PRO A 66 6.52 -11.14 -24.01
CA PRO A 66 6.86 -11.10 -22.58
C PRO A 66 6.25 -9.93 -21.77
N ALA A 67 5.44 -9.08 -22.38
CA ALA A 67 4.95 -7.86 -21.74
C ALA A 67 3.96 -8.16 -20.59
N GLY A 68 3.15 -9.21 -20.71
CA GLY A 68 2.26 -9.66 -19.63
C GLY A 68 3.03 -10.09 -18.37
N VAL A 69 4.14 -10.80 -18.52
CA VAL A 69 5.03 -11.19 -17.40
C VAL A 69 5.63 -9.97 -16.70
N GLU A 70 6.09 -8.97 -17.44
CA GLU A 70 6.64 -7.74 -16.85
C GLU A 70 5.60 -7.02 -15.98
N ILE A 71 4.38 -6.84 -16.48
CA ILE A 71 3.28 -6.25 -15.69
C ILE A 71 2.92 -7.12 -14.48
N GLY A 72 3.03 -8.44 -14.59
CA GLY A 72 2.86 -9.36 -13.46
C GLY A 72 3.82 -9.05 -12.30
N MET A 73 5.07 -8.67 -12.58
CA MET A 73 6.01 -8.26 -11.53
C MET A 73 5.60 -6.95 -10.86
N ASP A 74 5.10 -5.98 -11.62
CA ASP A 74 4.57 -4.73 -11.08
C ASP A 74 3.35 -4.97 -10.18
N VAL A 75 2.46 -5.89 -10.57
CA VAL A 75 1.30 -6.30 -9.77
C VAL A 75 1.73 -6.88 -8.42
N GLU A 76 2.75 -7.74 -8.38
CA GLU A 76 3.26 -8.30 -7.11
C GLU A 76 3.77 -7.20 -6.17
N VAL A 77 4.50 -6.21 -6.70
CA VAL A 77 4.94 -5.05 -5.90
C VAL A 77 3.74 -4.25 -5.38
N MET A 78 2.69 -4.07 -6.20
CA MET A 78 1.47 -3.39 -5.77
C MET A 78 0.72 -4.16 -4.67
N ARG A 79 0.67 -5.49 -4.75
CA ARG A 79 0.04 -6.36 -3.74
C ARG A 79 0.75 -6.28 -2.39
N ILE A 80 2.09 -6.32 -2.37
CA ILE A 80 2.88 -6.12 -1.14
C ILE A 80 2.53 -4.78 -0.48
N GLN A 81 2.43 -3.72 -1.28
CA GLN A 81 2.06 -2.40 -0.78
C GLN A 81 0.60 -2.34 -0.30
N ALA A 82 -0.33 -3.05 -0.95
CA ALA A 82 -1.73 -3.15 -0.51
C ALA A 82 -1.84 -3.87 0.84
N GLU A 83 -1.11 -4.98 1.02
CA GLU A 83 -1.08 -5.72 2.29
C GLU A 83 -0.55 -4.86 3.44
N ARG A 84 0.51 -4.08 3.20
CA ARG A 84 1.02 -3.09 4.16
C ARG A 84 -0.06 -2.09 4.57
N LEU A 85 -0.72 -1.46 3.58
CA LEU A 85 -1.80 -0.51 3.83
C LEU A 85 -2.95 -1.14 4.60
N HIS A 86 -3.30 -2.39 4.28
CA HIS A 86 -4.37 -3.13 4.96
C HIS A 86 -4.06 -3.37 6.44
N LYS A 87 -2.86 -3.84 6.77
CA LYS A 87 -2.41 -4.01 8.17
C LYS A 87 -2.48 -2.71 8.94
N ARG A 88 -2.12 -1.59 8.30
CA ARG A 88 -2.18 -0.27 8.92
C ARG A 88 -3.60 0.26 9.09
N ALA A 89 -4.50 -0.02 8.15
CA ALA A 89 -5.93 0.25 8.30
C ALA A 89 -6.51 -0.52 9.49
N GLN A 90 -6.16 -1.80 9.64
CA GLN A 90 -6.60 -2.63 10.78
C GLN A 90 -6.11 -2.07 12.12
N TYR A 91 -4.88 -1.55 12.19
CA TYR A 91 -4.39 -0.85 13.37
C TYR A 91 -5.29 0.33 13.77
N TRP A 92 -5.71 1.14 12.81
CA TRP A 92 -6.59 2.28 13.10
C TRP A 92 -8.03 1.87 13.43
N ARG A 93 -8.57 0.83 12.78
CA ARG A 93 -9.90 0.30 13.10
C ARG A 93 -9.96 -0.24 14.53
N SER A 94 -8.95 -0.99 14.98
CA SER A 94 -8.93 -1.50 16.36
C SER A 94 -8.85 -0.38 17.40
N ARG A 95 -8.26 0.77 17.07
CA ARG A 95 -8.25 1.98 17.91
C ARG A 95 -9.63 2.64 18.01
N VAL A 96 -10.41 2.63 16.92
CA VAL A 96 -11.80 3.13 16.94
C VAL A 96 -12.69 2.22 17.78
N GLU A 97 -12.55 0.90 17.62
CA GLU A 97 -13.34 -0.11 18.34
C GLU A 97 -12.98 -0.17 19.83
N GLY A 98 -11.70 -0.09 20.18
CA GLY A 98 -11.21 -0.13 21.57
C GLY A 98 -11.36 1.18 22.35
N GLY A 99 -11.78 2.26 21.69
CA GLY A 99 -12.07 3.56 22.30
C GLY A 99 -13.56 3.88 22.46
N SER A 100 -14.45 2.90 22.21
CA SER A 100 -15.91 3.01 22.38
C SER A 100 -16.38 2.65 23.79
#